data_AF-A0A1F8L2M0-F1
#
_entry.id   AF-A0A1F8L2M0-F1
#
_cell.length_a   1.000
_cell.length_b   1.000
_cell.length_c   1.000
_cell.angle_alpha   90.00
_cell.angle_beta   90.00
_cell.angle_gamma   90.00
#
_symmetry.space_group_name_H-M   'P 1'
#
loop_
_entity.id
_entity.type
_entity.pdbx_description
1 polymer ?
#
loop_
_entity_poly.entity_id
_entity_poly.type
_entity_poly.pdbx_seq_one_letter_code
_entity_poly.pdbx_strand_id
1 'polypeptide(L)'
;MDVLTAEVGSRMDRPTDPVLTPPGDRAPEVGQAEAIRRAFAHAWGEMGASWGVPPALARVHGYLLARRQPLTEREIREALGLSHRAASLALDESEAWGLIERVPEPRRTGRRGPAGAAYAAVGDHWQWFGRVVAQRKLREGDPIVAFLAGSHAEAEQAAASHPGDAELADLRDWLGSFLHFVRLFDRAVGLVPGLEPRQLERGLSLLERVPDQTFLRLVRLLVAIPDKEVVPLLDAISRLSPTAARRVTGMVAQLVRTASR
;
A
#
# COMPACT_ATOMS: atom_id res chain seq x y z
N MET A 1 -71.60 60.74 41.18
CA MET A 1 -70.65 59.64 41.40
C MET A 1 -69.76 59.61 40.16
N ASP A 2 -68.75 60.47 40.10
CA ASP A 2 -67.41 60.24 40.67
C ASP A 2 -66.63 59.23 39.78
N VAL A 3 -65.41 59.46 39.28
CA VAL A 3 -64.31 60.37 39.65
C VAL A 3 -63.24 60.32 38.52
N LEU A 4 -62.65 61.47 38.22
CA LEU A 4 -61.27 61.81 37.76
C LEU A 4 -60.36 60.89 36.88
N THR A 5 -59.88 61.52 35.79
CA THR A 5 -58.49 61.69 35.26
C THR A 5 -57.53 60.51 35.08
N ALA A 6 -56.92 60.40 33.89
CA ALA A 6 -55.50 60.77 33.65
C ALA A 6 -55.09 60.56 32.17
N GLU A 7 -54.49 61.59 31.56
CA GLU A 7 -53.72 61.50 30.31
C GLU A 7 -52.41 60.74 30.55
N VAL A 8 -52.05 59.82 29.65
CA VAL A 8 -50.69 59.28 29.53
C VAL A 8 -50.32 59.23 28.04
N GLY A 9 -49.36 60.07 27.67
CA GLY A 9 -48.78 60.11 26.33
C GLY A 9 -48.04 58.82 26.00
N SER A 10 -48.36 58.23 24.85
CA SER A 10 -47.65 57.07 24.33
C SER A 10 -46.35 57.53 23.67
N ARG A 11 -45.23 57.21 24.33
CA ARG A 11 -43.86 57.46 23.89
C ARG A 11 -43.53 56.47 22.77
N MET A 12 -43.28 56.98 21.57
CA MET A 12 -42.91 56.21 20.39
C MET A 12 -41.59 55.47 20.65
N ASP A 13 -41.66 54.14 20.67
CA ASP A 13 -40.53 53.25 20.94
C ASP A 13 -39.55 53.31 19.77
N ARG A 14 -38.27 53.60 20.04
CA ARG A 14 -37.22 53.54 19.00
C ARG A 14 -36.84 52.09 18.78
N PRO A 15 -36.56 51.65 17.54
CA PRO A 15 -36.00 50.33 17.32
C PRO A 15 -34.63 50.25 18.00
N THR A 16 -34.44 49.24 18.83
CA THR A 16 -33.13 48.86 19.39
C THR A 16 -32.21 48.43 18.26
N ASP A 17 -31.05 49.09 18.14
CA ASP A 17 -29.98 48.68 17.22
C ASP A 17 -29.58 47.21 17.50
N PRO A 18 -29.32 46.40 16.47
CA PRO A 18 -28.84 45.03 16.67
C PRO A 18 -27.45 45.07 17.30
N VAL A 19 -27.30 44.35 18.42
CA VAL A 19 -26.01 44.09 19.06
C VAL A 19 -25.09 43.42 18.05
N LEU A 20 -24.07 44.15 17.59
CA LEU A 20 -22.97 43.60 16.81
C LEU A 20 -22.17 42.65 17.71
N THR A 21 -22.41 41.35 17.57
CA THR A 21 -21.51 40.32 18.10
C THR A 21 -20.12 40.55 17.51
N PRO A 22 -19.05 40.69 18.32
CA PRO A 22 -17.71 40.82 17.76
C PRO A 22 -17.38 39.58 16.93
N PRO A 23 -16.63 39.70 15.83
CA PRO A 23 -16.23 38.54 15.04
C PRO A 23 -15.29 37.71 15.91
N GLY A 24 -15.86 36.75 16.63
CA GLY A 24 -15.11 35.74 17.35
C GLY A 24 -14.22 35.00 16.36
N ASP A 25 -12.98 34.77 16.77
CA ASP A 25 -11.97 33.95 16.12
C ASP A 25 -12.60 32.69 15.53
N ARG A 26 -13.01 32.75 14.25
CA ARG A 26 -13.25 31.53 13.50
C ARG A 26 -11.88 30.96 13.23
N ALA A 27 -11.59 29.82 13.84
CA ALA A 27 -10.47 28.99 13.42
C ALA A 27 -10.49 28.92 11.89
N PRO A 28 -9.33 29.07 11.21
CA PRO A 28 -9.30 29.12 9.75
C PRO A 28 -10.05 27.90 9.22
N GLU A 29 -11.10 28.12 8.42
CA GLU A 29 -11.87 27.04 7.82
C GLU A 29 -10.89 26.12 7.09
N VAL A 30 -10.77 24.88 7.57
CA VAL A 30 -9.91 23.89 6.96
C VAL A 30 -10.42 23.71 5.53
N GLY A 31 -9.64 24.15 4.55
CA GLY A 31 -10.04 24.07 3.15
C GLY A 31 -10.46 22.63 2.82
N GLN A 32 -11.55 22.47 2.05
CA GLN A 32 -12.19 21.17 1.81
C GLN A 32 -11.20 20.06 1.40
N ALA A 33 -10.18 20.38 0.61
CA ALA A 33 -9.13 19.44 0.22
C ALA A 33 -8.34 18.88 1.43
N GLU A 34 -8.02 19.71 2.42
CA GLU A 34 -7.32 19.28 3.63
C GLU A 34 -8.19 18.38 4.50
N ALA A 35 -9.49 18.67 4.60
CA ALA A 35 -10.43 17.79 5.29
C ALA A 35 -10.48 16.40 4.64
N ILE A 36 -10.52 16.34 3.30
CA ILE A 36 -10.49 15.07 2.54
C ILE A 36 -9.18 14.31 2.80
N ARG A 37 -8.03 14.98 2.80
CA ARG A 37 -6.73 14.32 3.06
C ARG A 37 -6.66 13.70 4.44
N ARG A 38 -7.17 14.39 5.47
CA ARG A 38 -7.21 13.87 6.85
C ARG A 38 -8.17 12.70 6.98
N ALA A 39 -9.35 12.79 6.36
CA ALA A 39 -10.32 11.70 6.32
C ALA A 39 -9.75 10.46 5.61
N PHE A 40 -9.09 10.65 4.47
CA PHE A 40 -8.37 9.58 3.76
C PHE A 40 -7.30 8.95 4.65
N ALA A 41 -6.45 9.76 5.28
CA ALA A 41 -5.39 9.24 6.16
C ALA A 41 -5.97 8.42 7.32
N HIS A 42 -7.08 8.87 7.93
CA HIS A 42 -7.77 8.13 8.99
C HIS A 42 -8.27 6.77 8.50
N ALA A 43 -9.06 6.75 7.41
CA ALA A 43 -9.59 5.52 6.84
C ALA A 43 -8.46 4.57 6.39
N TRP A 44 -7.40 5.10 5.80
CA TRP A 44 -6.21 4.33 5.44
C TRP A 44 -5.52 3.69 6.66
N GLY A 45 -5.53 4.40 7.80
CA GLY A 45 -5.10 3.88 9.11
C GLY A 45 -5.91 2.69 9.59
N GLU A 46 -7.24 2.80 9.54
CA GLU A 46 -8.16 1.74 9.96
C GLU A 46 -8.04 0.50 9.06
N MET A 47 -7.98 0.71 7.75
CA MET A 47 -7.77 -0.38 6.79
C MET A 47 -6.40 -1.05 6.96
N GLY A 48 -5.35 -0.27 7.23
CA GLY A 48 -3.98 -0.75 7.44
C GLY A 48 -3.89 -1.89 8.46
N ALA A 49 -4.67 -1.81 9.54
CA ALA A 49 -4.71 -2.83 10.59
C ALA A 49 -5.14 -4.21 10.06
N SER A 50 -6.03 -4.25 9.05
CA SER A 50 -6.50 -5.50 8.44
C SER A 50 -5.41 -6.26 7.69
N TRP A 51 -4.33 -5.56 7.32
CA TRP A 51 -3.15 -6.15 6.70
C TRP A 51 -1.95 -6.15 7.66
N GLY A 52 -2.16 -6.06 8.97
CA GLY A 52 -1.07 -6.10 9.95
C GLY A 52 -0.16 -4.86 9.95
N VAL A 53 -0.60 -3.73 9.38
CA VAL A 53 0.14 -2.46 9.41
C VAL A 53 -0.33 -1.63 10.61
N PRO A 54 0.59 -1.11 11.46
CA PRO A 54 0.22 -0.25 12.57
C PRO A 54 -0.60 0.97 12.11
N PRO A 55 -1.75 1.30 12.75
CA PRO A 55 -2.61 2.39 12.29
C PRO A 55 -1.91 3.74 12.19
N ALA A 56 -1.03 4.07 13.15
CA ALA A 56 -0.30 5.33 13.13
C ALA A 56 0.65 5.45 11.94
N LEU A 57 1.38 4.38 11.62
CA LEU A 57 2.25 4.30 10.43
C LEU A 57 1.43 4.51 9.16
N ALA A 58 0.34 3.76 9.00
CA ALA A 58 -0.53 3.89 7.84
C ALA A 58 -1.07 5.33 7.72
N ARG A 59 -1.59 5.94 8.80
CA ARG A 59 -2.09 7.32 8.79
C ARG A 59 -1.02 8.33 8.35
N VAL A 60 0.21 8.23 8.88
CA VAL A 60 1.33 9.11 8.53
C VAL A 60 1.68 8.97 7.04
N HIS A 61 1.86 7.73 6.56
CA HIS A 61 2.17 7.45 5.17
C HIS A 61 1.06 7.94 4.23
N GLY A 62 -0.20 7.60 4.51
CA GLY A 62 -1.37 8.01 3.72
C GLY A 62 -1.52 9.53 3.65
N TYR A 63 -1.28 10.24 4.75
CA TYR A 63 -1.33 11.70 4.77
C TYR A 63 -0.20 12.32 3.92
N LEU A 64 1.03 11.81 4.01
CA LEU A 64 2.15 12.28 3.21
C LEU A 64 1.92 12.03 1.71
N LEU A 65 1.39 10.86 1.32
CA LEU A 65 0.96 10.56 -0.04
C LEU A 65 -0.06 11.57 -0.55
N ALA A 66 -1.09 11.87 0.24
CA ALA A 66 -2.15 12.79 -0.16
C ALA A 66 -1.72 14.27 -0.15
N ARG A 67 -0.72 14.64 0.66
CA ARG A 67 -0.20 16.02 0.74
C ARG A 67 0.81 16.35 -0.35
N ARG A 68 1.57 15.37 -0.85
CA ARG A 68 2.54 15.51 -1.96
C ARG A 68 3.60 16.61 -1.75
N GLN A 69 3.93 16.92 -0.49
CA GLN A 69 4.96 17.88 -0.13
C GLN A 69 5.66 17.44 1.15
N PRO A 70 6.95 17.79 1.36
CA PRO A 70 7.64 17.47 2.61
C PRO A 70 6.97 18.12 3.81
N LEU A 71 6.78 17.38 4.91
CA LEU A 71 6.20 17.91 6.15
C LEU A 71 7.11 17.62 7.35
N THR A 72 7.19 18.56 8.28
CA THR A 72 7.87 18.31 9.56
C THR A 72 7.05 17.36 10.43
N GLU A 73 7.69 16.70 11.41
CA GLU A 73 6.98 15.89 12.41
C GLU A 73 5.84 16.69 13.07
N ARG A 74 6.11 17.95 13.43
CA ARG A 74 5.12 18.83 14.05
C ARG A 74 3.90 19.04 13.16
N GLU A 75 4.11 19.31 11.87
CA GLU A 75 3.01 19.52 10.91
C GLU A 75 2.17 18.23 10.74
N ILE A 76 2.82 17.07 10.70
CA ILE A 76 2.13 15.76 10.61
C ILE A 76 1.34 15.49 11.89
N ARG A 77 1.96 15.70 13.05
CA ARG A 77 1.37 15.51 14.37
C ARG A 77 0.13 16.38 14.55
N GLU A 78 0.22 17.66 14.24
CA GLU A 78 -0.89 18.61 14.33
C GLU A 78 -1.99 18.28 13.33
N ALA A 79 -1.65 17.86 12.10
CA ALA A 79 -2.65 17.52 11.10
C ALA A 79 -3.44 16.25 11.45
N LEU A 80 -2.78 15.26 12.05
CA LEU A 80 -3.36 13.96 12.37
C LEU A 80 -3.83 13.82 13.83
N GLY A 81 -3.59 14.83 14.68
CA GLY A 81 -3.92 14.76 16.11
C GLY A 81 -3.15 13.66 16.84
N LEU A 82 -1.90 13.40 16.43
CA LEU A 82 -1.05 12.38 17.07
C LEU A 82 -0.34 12.97 18.30
N SER A 83 0.08 12.12 19.23
CA SER A 83 1.08 12.51 20.23
C SER A 83 2.46 12.61 19.59
N HIS A 84 3.39 13.33 20.21
CA HIS A 84 4.78 13.41 19.72
C HIS A 84 5.42 12.02 19.60
N ARG A 85 5.28 11.19 20.65
CA ARG A 85 5.80 9.82 20.63
C ARG A 85 5.18 8.98 19.50
N ALA A 86 3.87 9.08 19.28
CA ALA A 86 3.19 8.33 18.22
C ALA A 86 3.63 8.77 16.83
N ALA A 87 3.78 10.08 16.60
CA ALA A 87 4.27 10.62 15.34
C ALA A 87 5.72 10.18 15.06
N SER A 88 6.62 10.31 16.05
CA SER A 88 8.03 9.91 15.89
C SER A 88 8.17 8.42 15.59
N LEU A 89 7.51 7.53 16.34
CA LEU A 89 7.56 6.09 16.07
C LEU A 89 7.01 5.74 14.69
N ALA A 90 5.90 6.36 14.28
CA ALA A 90 5.31 6.13 12.96
C ALA A 90 6.22 6.61 11.82
N LEU A 91 6.94 7.71 12.01
CA LEU A 91 7.91 8.24 11.05
C LEU A 91 9.15 7.32 10.95
N ASP A 92 9.75 6.96 12.08
CA ASP A 92 10.91 6.08 12.13
C ASP A 92 10.60 4.73 11.48
N GLU A 93 9.42 4.17 11.77
CA GLU A 93 8.98 2.92 11.17
C GLU A 93 8.70 3.09 9.67
N SER A 94 8.00 4.15 9.25
CA SER A 94 7.76 4.43 7.82
C SER A 94 9.07 4.58 7.03
N GLU A 95 10.10 5.19 7.63
CA GLU A 95 11.43 5.34 7.04
C GLU A 95 12.15 3.98 6.98
N ALA A 96 12.07 3.17 8.03
CA ALA A 96 12.63 1.81 8.05
C ALA A 96 11.98 0.86 7.03
N TRP A 97 10.70 1.07 6.70
CA TRP A 97 10.03 0.37 5.59
C TRP A 97 10.34 1.00 4.22
N GLY A 98 11.04 2.13 4.18
CA GLY A 98 11.38 2.87 2.96
C GLY A 98 10.18 3.53 2.29
N LEU A 99 9.09 3.80 3.02
CA LEU A 99 7.88 4.43 2.48
C LEU A 99 7.97 5.96 2.45
N ILE A 100 8.81 6.51 3.32
CA ILE A 100 9.11 7.93 3.39
C ILE A 100 10.62 8.14 3.38
N GLU A 101 11.03 9.35 3.05
CA GLU A 101 12.41 9.80 3.12
C GLU A 101 12.51 11.07 3.96
N ARG A 102 13.53 11.13 4.79
CA ARG A 102 13.88 12.32 5.58
C ARG A 102 14.64 13.30 4.69
N VAL A 103 14.13 14.52 4.58
CA VAL A 103 14.66 15.59 3.72
C VAL A 103 14.88 16.88 4.51
N PRO A 104 15.78 17.78 4.06
CA PRO A 104 15.92 19.10 4.69
C PRO A 104 14.60 19.88 4.66
N GLU A 105 14.26 20.53 5.77
CA GLU A 105 13.03 21.33 5.90
C GLU A 105 13.04 22.51 4.91
N PRO A 106 12.16 22.52 3.89
CA PRO A 106 12.24 23.50 2.81
C PRO A 106 11.66 24.87 3.19
N ARG A 107 10.80 24.94 4.23
CA ARG A 107 10.09 26.17 4.63
C ARG A 107 10.78 26.96 5.75
N ARG A 108 12.00 26.59 6.14
CA ARG A 108 12.73 27.29 7.20
C ARG A 108 13.27 28.63 6.69
N THR A 109 12.58 29.73 6.98
CA THR A 109 13.07 31.09 6.74
C THR A 109 13.61 31.73 8.03
N GLY A 110 14.78 32.40 7.95
CA GLY A 110 15.24 33.34 8.98
C GLY A 110 15.84 32.78 10.29
N ARG A 111 15.97 31.45 10.47
CA ARG A 111 16.60 30.87 11.69
C ARG A 111 18.05 30.46 11.46
N ARG A 112 18.98 31.04 12.23
CA ARG A 112 20.40 30.59 12.33
C ARG A 112 20.46 29.11 12.77
N GLY A 113 21.35 28.33 12.16
CA GLY A 113 21.55 26.89 12.43
C GLY A 113 21.16 25.98 11.26
N PRO A 114 21.48 24.66 11.32
CA PRO A 114 21.15 23.70 10.27
C PRO A 114 19.62 23.61 10.06
N ALA A 115 19.23 23.27 8.83
CA ALA A 115 17.82 23.04 8.49
C ALA A 115 17.24 21.92 9.37
N GLY A 116 15.96 22.07 9.75
CA GLY A 116 15.24 21.00 10.42
C GLY A 116 15.03 19.80 9.48
N ALA A 117 14.41 18.74 10.00
CA ALA A 117 14.00 17.61 9.18
C ALA A 117 12.52 17.71 8.80
N ALA A 118 12.24 17.45 7.53
CA ALA A 118 10.92 17.15 7.02
C ALA A 118 10.92 15.73 6.44
N TYR A 119 9.75 15.23 6.11
CA TYR A 119 9.53 13.89 5.60
C TYR A 119 8.68 13.97 4.34
N ALA A 120 9.08 13.23 3.31
CA ALA A 120 8.37 13.13 2.04
C ALA A 120 8.00 11.67 1.78
N ALA A 121 6.80 11.42 1.22
CA ALA A 121 6.46 10.09 0.73
C ALA A 121 7.34 9.74 -0.48
N VAL A 122 7.71 8.47 -0.57
CA VAL A 122 8.52 7.95 -1.66
C VAL A 122 7.65 7.66 -2.87
N GLY A 123 8.03 8.26 -4.00
CA GLY A 123 7.61 7.75 -5.30
C GLY A 123 6.13 7.87 -5.63
N ASP A 124 5.72 7.05 -6.59
CA ASP A 124 4.31 6.83 -6.94
C ASP A 124 3.75 5.57 -6.27
N HIS A 125 2.49 5.26 -6.56
CA HIS A 125 1.77 4.12 -6.00
C HIS A 125 2.47 2.77 -6.24
N TRP A 126 3.10 2.62 -7.40
CA TRP A 126 3.77 1.39 -7.79
C TRP A 126 5.13 1.24 -7.13
N GLN A 127 5.84 2.37 -6.96
CA GLN A 127 7.15 2.38 -6.31
C GLN A 127 7.06 2.01 -4.83
N TRP A 128 6.19 2.65 -4.05
CA TRP A 128 6.06 2.30 -2.62
C TRP A 128 5.48 0.89 -2.44
N PHE A 129 4.58 0.45 -3.33
CA PHE A 129 4.04 -0.91 -3.31
C PHE A 129 5.15 -1.96 -3.46
N GLY A 130 6.06 -1.78 -4.43
CA GLY A 130 7.22 -2.67 -4.59
C GLY A 130 8.12 -2.70 -3.35
N ARG A 131 8.31 -1.55 -2.66
CA ARG A 131 9.05 -1.49 -1.39
C ARG A 131 8.35 -2.26 -0.26
N VAL A 132 7.02 -2.15 -0.14
CA VAL A 132 6.24 -2.94 0.83
C VAL A 132 6.43 -4.44 0.59
N VAL A 133 6.32 -4.88 -0.67
CA VAL A 133 6.50 -6.29 -1.02
C VAL A 133 7.92 -6.78 -0.68
N ALA A 134 8.94 -5.98 -0.99
CA ALA A 134 10.33 -6.31 -0.64
C ALA A 134 10.53 -6.43 0.88
N GLN A 135 10.01 -5.48 1.65
CA GLN A 135 10.12 -5.49 3.10
C GLN A 135 9.34 -6.65 3.73
N ARG A 136 8.15 -6.96 3.23
CA ARG A 136 7.37 -8.13 3.68
C ARG A 136 8.10 -9.43 3.41
N LYS A 137 8.68 -9.58 2.22
CA LYS A 137 9.49 -10.74 1.91
C LYS A 137 10.65 -10.88 2.90
N LEU A 138 11.41 -9.80 3.13
CA LEU A 138 12.56 -9.82 4.03
C LEU A 138 12.18 -10.11 5.50
N ARG A 139 11.09 -9.49 5.99
CA ARG A 139 10.69 -9.52 7.41
C ARG A 139 9.80 -10.71 7.76
N GLU A 140 9.00 -11.19 6.82
CA GLU A 140 7.97 -12.20 7.05
C GLU A 140 8.21 -13.44 6.18
N GLY A 141 8.39 -13.27 4.87
CA GLY A 141 8.54 -14.39 3.92
C GLY A 141 9.78 -15.25 4.12
N ASP A 142 10.97 -14.64 4.10
CA ASP A 142 12.25 -15.34 4.23
C ASP A 142 12.36 -16.11 5.57
N PRO A 143 11.96 -15.54 6.73
CA PRO A 143 11.91 -16.29 7.98
C PRO A 143 10.94 -17.48 7.96
N ILE A 144 9.76 -17.35 7.35
CA ILE A 144 8.80 -18.46 7.25
C ILE A 144 9.38 -19.60 6.41
N VAL A 145 10.00 -19.30 5.27
CA VAL A 145 10.66 -20.31 4.42
C VAL A 145 11.78 -21.01 5.19
N ALA A 146 12.61 -20.26 5.92
CA ALA A 146 13.71 -20.81 6.70
C ALA A 146 13.19 -21.72 7.83
N PHE A 147 12.15 -21.29 8.55
CA PHE A 147 11.51 -22.08 9.60
C PHE A 147 10.96 -23.40 9.07
N LEU A 148 10.15 -23.36 8.00
CA LEU A 148 9.58 -24.57 7.40
C LEU A 148 10.65 -25.51 6.85
N ALA A 149 11.74 -24.97 6.30
CA ALA A 149 12.87 -25.77 5.86
C ALA A 149 13.56 -26.50 7.02
N GLY A 150 13.71 -25.83 8.16
CA GLY A 150 14.23 -26.44 9.40
C GLY A 150 13.33 -27.56 9.90
N SER A 151 12.03 -27.31 10.05
CA SER A 151 11.07 -28.31 10.50
C SER A 151 10.99 -29.53 9.58
N HIS A 152 11.02 -29.32 8.26
CA HIS A 152 11.06 -30.41 7.29
C HIS A 152 12.34 -31.24 7.43
N ALA A 153 13.51 -30.61 7.61
CA ALA A 153 14.77 -31.31 7.78
C ALA A 153 14.83 -32.12 9.09
N GLU A 154 14.19 -31.64 10.17
CA GLU A 154 14.03 -32.39 11.41
C GLU A 154 13.14 -33.62 11.22
N ALA A 155 12.01 -33.46 10.52
CA ALA A 155 11.10 -34.56 10.22
C ALA A 155 11.76 -35.65 9.33
N GLU A 156 12.54 -35.24 8.32
CA GLU A 156 13.35 -36.14 7.50
C GLU A 156 14.32 -37.01 8.35
N GLN A 157 15.05 -36.38 9.27
CA GLN A 157 16.00 -37.08 10.14
C GLN A 157 15.30 -38.04 11.11
N ALA A 158 14.18 -37.61 11.69
CA ALA A 158 13.39 -38.43 12.60
C ALA A 158 12.80 -39.65 11.89
N ALA A 159 12.22 -39.47 10.69
CA ALA A 159 11.67 -40.55 9.87
C ALA A 159 12.76 -41.54 9.42
N ALA A 160 13.96 -41.06 9.08
CA ALA A 160 15.09 -41.94 8.74
C ALA A 160 15.56 -42.79 9.94
N SER A 161 15.48 -42.23 11.15
CA SER A 161 15.85 -42.93 12.40
C SER A 161 14.75 -43.88 12.91
N HIS A 162 13.50 -43.68 12.47
CA HIS A 162 12.34 -44.50 12.85
C HIS A 162 11.53 -44.95 11.60
N PRO A 163 12.08 -45.83 10.74
CA PRO A 163 11.45 -46.16 9.44
C PRO A 163 10.07 -46.84 9.52
N GLY A 164 9.66 -47.33 10.69
CA GLY A 164 8.35 -47.94 10.92
C GLY A 164 7.30 -46.99 11.51
N ASP A 165 7.66 -45.73 11.75
CA ASP A 165 6.75 -44.72 12.30
C ASP A 165 5.99 -44.02 11.16
N ALA A 166 4.71 -44.40 10.99
CA ALA A 166 3.86 -43.85 9.95
C ALA A 166 3.52 -42.36 10.19
N GLU A 167 3.42 -41.92 11.45
CA GLU A 167 3.10 -40.54 11.79
C GLU A 167 4.25 -39.60 11.40
N LEU A 168 5.49 -40.03 11.64
CA LEU A 168 6.68 -39.29 11.20
C LEU A 168 6.81 -39.22 9.67
N ALA A 169 6.48 -40.30 8.97
CA ALA A 169 6.47 -40.32 7.51
C ALA A 169 5.43 -39.33 6.93
N ASP A 170 4.21 -39.36 7.46
CA ASP A 170 3.12 -38.47 7.03
C ASP A 170 3.44 -36.99 7.33
N LEU A 171 3.99 -36.71 8.52
CA LEU A 171 4.40 -35.35 8.91
C LEU A 171 5.49 -34.80 7.98
N ARG A 172 6.52 -35.59 7.69
CA ARG A 172 7.60 -35.23 6.75
C ARG A 172 7.03 -34.89 5.37
N ASP A 173 6.18 -35.74 4.83
CA ASP A 173 5.59 -35.56 3.50
C ASP A 173 4.70 -34.31 3.45
N TRP A 174 3.90 -34.07 4.49
CA TRP A 174 3.08 -32.86 4.61
C TRP A 174 3.94 -31.60 4.70
N LEU A 175 4.96 -31.59 5.56
CA LEU A 175 5.90 -30.47 5.70
C LEU A 175 6.64 -30.19 4.38
N GLY A 176 7.02 -31.23 3.65
CA GLY A 176 7.68 -31.12 2.35
C GLY A 176 6.78 -30.48 1.31
N SER A 177 5.53 -30.93 1.23
CA SER A 177 4.50 -30.36 0.35
C SER A 177 4.21 -28.89 0.69
N PHE A 178 4.05 -28.57 1.98
CA PHE A 178 3.77 -27.21 2.42
C PHE A 178 4.96 -26.28 2.17
N LEU A 179 6.19 -26.71 2.46
CA LEU A 179 7.41 -25.96 2.14
C LEU A 179 7.53 -25.69 0.64
N HIS A 180 7.21 -26.70 -0.20
CA HIS A 180 7.21 -26.52 -1.65
C HIS A 180 6.21 -25.43 -2.09
N PHE A 181 4.97 -25.49 -1.60
CA PHE A 181 3.94 -24.47 -1.85
C PHE A 181 4.42 -23.07 -1.43
N VAL A 182 4.94 -22.92 -0.21
CA VAL A 182 5.41 -21.62 0.29
C VAL A 182 6.58 -21.08 -0.53
N ARG A 183 7.52 -21.93 -0.96
CA ARG A 183 8.63 -21.52 -1.84
C ARG A 183 8.17 -21.02 -3.20
N LEU A 184 7.14 -21.64 -3.80
CA LEU A 184 6.56 -21.17 -5.06
C LEU A 184 5.95 -19.77 -4.90
N PHE A 185 5.16 -19.58 -3.84
CA PHE A 185 4.56 -18.29 -3.54
C PHE A 185 5.62 -17.21 -3.25
N ASP A 186 6.58 -17.52 -2.37
CA ASP A 186 7.68 -16.63 -2.01
C ASP A 186 8.52 -16.23 -3.23
N ARG A 187 8.79 -17.17 -4.14
CA ARG A 187 9.47 -16.89 -5.40
C ARG A 187 8.66 -15.92 -6.26
N ALA A 188 7.36 -16.14 -6.42
CA ALA A 188 6.50 -15.27 -7.23
C ALA A 188 6.45 -13.84 -6.66
N VAL A 189 6.27 -13.71 -5.35
CA VAL A 189 6.27 -12.43 -4.63
C VAL A 189 7.63 -11.73 -4.75
N GLY A 190 8.72 -12.48 -4.65
CA GLY A 190 10.09 -11.96 -4.76
C GLY A 190 10.47 -11.37 -6.12
N LEU A 191 9.68 -11.64 -7.18
CA LEU A 191 9.89 -11.01 -8.49
C LEU A 191 9.35 -9.58 -8.55
N VAL A 192 8.35 -9.24 -7.74
CA VAL A 192 7.65 -7.94 -7.81
C VAL A 192 8.60 -6.75 -7.61
N PRO A 193 9.50 -6.73 -6.60
CA PRO A 193 10.42 -5.61 -6.41
C PRO A 193 11.44 -5.42 -7.54
N GLY A 194 11.65 -6.45 -8.38
CA GLY A 194 12.53 -6.38 -9.55
C GLY A 194 11.88 -5.72 -10.77
N LEU A 195 10.57 -5.46 -10.74
CA LEU A 195 9.84 -4.82 -11.83
C LEU A 195 9.91 -3.30 -11.68
N GLU A 196 10.13 -2.58 -12.79
CA GLU A 196 9.94 -1.14 -12.80
C GLU A 196 8.44 -0.80 -12.57
N PRO A 197 8.11 0.35 -11.95
CA PRO A 197 6.73 0.82 -11.75
C PRO A 197 5.81 0.67 -12.97
N ARG A 198 6.30 1.10 -14.14
CA ARG A 198 5.55 1.03 -15.41
C ARG A 198 5.34 -0.39 -15.92
N GLN A 199 6.25 -1.31 -15.60
CA GLN A 199 6.15 -2.70 -16.00
C GLN A 199 5.08 -3.41 -15.17
N LEU A 200 5.08 -3.17 -13.85
CA LEU A 200 4.06 -3.71 -12.94
C LEU A 200 2.66 -3.20 -13.31
N GLU A 201 2.51 -1.89 -13.50
CA GLU A 201 1.25 -1.27 -13.95
C GLU A 201 0.77 -1.87 -15.28
N ARG A 202 1.67 -2.01 -16.25
CA ARG A 202 1.34 -2.61 -17.54
C ARG A 202 0.90 -4.06 -17.40
N GLY A 203 1.54 -4.85 -16.54
CA GLY A 203 1.17 -6.25 -16.30
C GLY A 203 -0.26 -6.35 -15.74
N LEU A 204 -0.58 -5.57 -14.71
CA LEU A 204 -1.89 -5.59 -14.07
C LEU A 204 -3.00 -5.02 -14.96
N SER A 205 -2.73 -3.95 -15.71
CA SER A 205 -3.70 -3.38 -16.67
C SER A 205 -3.99 -4.32 -17.85
N LEU A 206 -3.08 -5.25 -18.18
CA LEU A 206 -3.39 -6.30 -19.14
C LEU A 206 -4.39 -7.31 -18.58
N LEU A 207 -4.28 -7.66 -17.29
CA LEU A 207 -5.26 -8.55 -16.64
C LEU A 207 -6.65 -7.92 -16.62
N GLU A 208 -6.75 -6.61 -16.36
CA GLU A 208 -8.03 -5.88 -16.41
C GLU A 208 -8.70 -5.93 -17.80
N ARG A 209 -7.90 -5.94 -18.88
CA ARG A 209 -8.39 -5.90 -20.26
C ARG A 209 -8.75 -7.28 -20.83
N VAL A 210 -8.24 -8.35 -20.24
CA VAL A 210 -8.47 -9.72 -20.71
C VAL A 210 -9.67 -10.30 -19.97
N PRO A 211 -10.72 -10.80 -20.65
CA PRO A 211 -11.85 -11.42 -19.97
C PRO A 211 -11.40 -12.61 -19.11
N ASP A 212 -11.98 -12.76 -17.91
CA ASP A 212 -11.63 -13.82 -16.95
C ASP A 212 -11.62 -15.21 -17.58
N GLN A 213 -12.64 -15.53 -18.38
CA GLN A 213 -12.72 -16.83 -19.07
C GLN A 213 -11.60 -17.06 -20.08
N THR A 214 -11.08 -15.99 -20.69
CA THR A 214 -9.92 -16.08 -21.59
C THR A 214 -8.66 -16.37 -20.77
N PHE A 215 -8.45 -15.66 -19.66
CA PHE A 215 -7.33 -15.92 -18.76
C PHE A 215 -7.35 -17.36 -18.23
N LEU A 216 -8.49 -17.83 -17.71
CA LEU A 216 -8.64 -19.19 -17.19
C LEU A 216 -8.41 -20.27 -18.26
N ARG A 217 -8.79 -20.03 -19.51
CA ARG A 217 -8.48 -20.94 -20.64
C ARG A 217 -6.98 -20.99 -20.93
N LEU A 218 -6.28 -19.85 -20.88
CA LEU A 218 -4.83 -19.79 -21.07
C LEU A 218 -4.09 -20.55 -19.96
N VAL A 219 -4.53 -20.43 -18.70
CA VAL A 219 -3.95 -21.19 -17.58
C VAL A 219 -4.11 -22.70 -17.80
N ARG A 220 -5.31 -23.16 -18.20
CA ARG A 220 -5.52 -24.60 -18.50
C ARG A 220 -4.65 -25.08 -19.66
N LEU A 221 -4.49 -24.26 -20.69
CA LEU A 221 -3.62 -24.58 -21.83
C LEU A 221 -2.16 -24.68 -21.39
N LEU A 222 -1.68 -23.77 -20.53
CA LEU A 222 -0.31 -23.80 -20.02
C LEU A 222 -0.03 -25.09 -19.25
N VAL A 223 -0.97 -25.53 -18.40
CA VAL A 223 -0.86 -26.79 -17.64
C VAL A 223 -0.84 -28.03 -18.54
N ALA A 224 -1.42 -27.95 -19.75
CA ALA A 224 -1.43 -29.06 -20.69
C ALA A 224 -0.10 -29.25 -21.45
N ILE A 225 0.82 -28.29 -21.38
CA ILE A 225 2.11 -28.32 -22.09
C ILE A 225 3.22 -28.73 -21.11
N PRO A 226 4.06 -29.73 -21.44
CA PRO A 226 5.16 -30.15 -20.55
C PRO A 226 6.17 -29.03 -20.29
N ASP A 227 6.68 -28.94 -19.05
CA ASP A 227 7.67 -27.92 -18.64
C ASP A 227 8.95 -27.93 -19.51
N LYS A 228 9.37 -29.12 -19.98
CA LYS A 228 10.52 -29.29 -20.89
C LYS A 228 10.36 -28.56 -22.23
N GLU A 229 9.14 -28.21 -22.61
CA GLU A 229 8.82 -27.42 -23.81
C GLU A 229 8.56 -25.96 -23.47
N VAL A 230 7.87 -25.68 -22.35
CA VAL A 230 7.54 -24.32 -21.92
C VAL A 230 8.78 -23.53 -21.50
N VAL A 231 9.66 -24.11 -20.68
CA VAL A 231 10.80 -23.38 -20.11
C VAL A 231 11.78 -22.89 -21.19
N PRO A 232 12.22 -23.72 -22.16
CA PRO A 232 13.07 -23.23 -23.25
C PRO A 232 12.38 -22.18 -24.12
N LEU A 233 11.06 -22.30 -24.33
CA LEU A 233 10.29 -21.30 -25.06
C LEU A 233 10.29 -19.94 -24.35
N LEU A 234 10.08 -19.91 -23.03
CA LEU A 234 10.13 -18.68 -22.24
C LEU A 234 11.52 -18.05 -22.28
N ASP A 235 12.58 -18.84 -22.16
CA ASP A 235 13.97 -18.36 -22.29
C ASP A 235 14.21 -17.76 -23.68
N ALA A 236 13.81 -18.46 -24.75
CA ALA A 236 13.95 -17.98 -26.12
C ALA A 236 13.19 -16.66 -26.37
N ILE A 237 11.95 -16.55 -25.86
CA ILE A 237 11.14 -15.33 -25.95
C ILE A 237 11.79 -14.18 -25.16
N SER A 238 12.34 -14.46 -23.97
CA SER A 238 12.95 -13.43 -23.12
C SER A 238 14.14 -12.73 -23.77
N ARG A 239 14.80 -13.39 -24.74
CA ARG A 239 15.96 -12.87 -25.48
C ARG A 239 15.58 -12.11 -26.75
N LEU A 240 14.29 -12.01 -27.09
CA LEU A 240 13.85 -11.31 -28.29
C LEU A 240 14.02 -9.79 -28.15
N SER A 241 14.45 -9.15 -29.23
CA SER A 241 14.36 -7.69 -29.34
C SER A 241 12.90 -7.24 -29.45
N PRO A 242 12.57 -5.98 -29.08
CA PRO A 242 11.20 -5.46 -29.19
C PRO A 242 10.61 -5.60 -30.61
N THR A 243 11.44 -5.44 -31.65
CA THR A 243 11.02 -5.59 -33.05
C THR A 243 10.71 -7.05 -33.38
N ALA A 244 11.54 -7.99 -32.93
CA ALA A 244 11.31 -9.42 -33.12
C ALA A 244 10.06 -9.89 -32.37
N ALA A 245 9.86 -9.45 -31.13
CA ALA A 245 8.68 -9.75 -30.33
C ALA A 245 7.37 -9.32 -31.02
N ARG A 246 7.34 -8.13 -31.64
CA ARG A 246 6.18 -7.66 -32.42
C ARG A 246 5.89 -8.53 -33.64
N ARG A 247 6.94 -8.91 -34.39
CA ARG A 247 6.82 -9.80 -35.56
C ARG A 247 6.26 -11.16 -35.16
N VAL A 248 6.83 -11.77 -34.12
CA VAL A 248 6.39 -13.08 -33.59
C VAL A 248 4.93 -13.01 -33.14
N THR A 249 4.55 -11.97 -32.41
CA THR A 249 3.15 -11.78 -31.97
C THR A 249 2.19 -11.73 -33.15
N GLY A 250 2.54 -11.01 -34.22
CA GLY A 250 1.73 -10.95 -35.45
C GLY A 250 1.61 -12.31 -36.15
N MET A 251 2.71 -13.06 -36.25
CA MET A 251 2.73 -14.41 -36.83
C MET A 251 1.88 -15.39 -36.02
N VAL A 252 2.03 -15.40 -34.69
CA VAL A 252 1.23 -16.24 -33.79
C VAL A 252 -0.26 -15.90 -33.93
N ALA A 253 -0.63 -14.62 -33.97
CA ALA A 253 -2.01 -14.22 -34.16
C ALA A 253 -2.58 -14.70 -35.50
N GLN A 254 -1.77 -14.73 -36.56
CA GLN A 254 -2.19 -15.26 -37.86
C GLN A 254 -2.36 -16.79 -37.81
N LEU A 255 -1.40 -17.51 -37.24
CA LEU A 255 -1.45 -18.98 -37.11
C LEU A 255 -2.64 -19.44 -36.26
N VAL A 256 -2.90 -18.78 -35.14
CA VAL A 256 -4.04 -19.08 -34.28
C VAL A 256 -5.36 -18.87 -35.03
N ARG A 257 -5.49 -17.79 -35.81
CA ARG A 257 -6.70 -17.55 -36.64
C ARG A 257 -6.90 -18.59 -37.73
N THR A 258 -5.83 -19.19 -38.27
CA THR A 258 -5.94 -20.23 -39.30
C THR A 258 -6.21 -21.61 -38.70
N ALA A 259 -5.72 -21.89 -37.49
CA ALA A 259 -5.92 -23.18 -36.81
C ALA A 259 -7.25 -23.29 -36.04
N SER A 260 -7.92 -22.16 -35.80
CA SER A 260 -9.24 -22.08 -35.15
C SER A 260 -10.42 -22.00 -36.13
N ARG A 261 -10.15 -22.16 -37.43
CA ARG A 261 -11.14 -22.36 -38.51
C ARG A 261 -11.17 -23.83 -38.90
#